data_AF-A0AAN9AJ05-F1
#
_entry.id   AF-A0AAN9AJ05-F1
#
_cell.length_a   1.000
_cell.length_b   1.000
_cell.length_c   1.000
_cell.angle_alpha   90.00
_cell.angle_beta   90.00
_cell.angle_gamma   90.00
#
_symmetry.space_group_name_H-M   'P 1'
#
loop_
_entity.id
_entity.type
_entity.pdbx_description
1 polymer ?
#
loop_
_entity_poly.entity_id
_entity_poly.type
_entity_poly.pdbx_seq_one_letter_code
_entity_poly.pdbx_strand_id
1 'polypeptide(L)'
;MTSPGMRGGKRTRPLGSLRHMIAPDDTKVQIPKLSISPKNEEEEKKEIRLAGVQGNAMAVPPPKETSRIEEKRRPTPGTQREPIPPKSASNSSTSAVSHEACEKDLKEVLGREKDLKERIAQLQRQVEQLTTKVGEKDQVILAMTTDMETMEENYKQKLEKEKSSHRATRDELDAAQLQIQEGLRQLEALEKESREKMDLIRLDFTRQLNELREAKDKEIADRDQKLNRLKMQMADALKGNSWERQQQLEELTKDLARIQEECDMLRSKLKALSKGKPQGQCGNCAESASRAEKLAVTVKEREMAIKELKTLCAKFEKQLSQQDVLLKQWADSKGHKIA
;
A
#
# COMPACT_ATOMS: atom_id res chain seq x y z
N MET A 1 -36.12 35.99 -55.05
CA MET A 1 -34.90 36.35 -54.31
C MET A 1 -35.16 36.02 -52.84
N THR A 2 -34.90 34.78 -52.41
CA THR A 2 -33.61 34.22 -51.92
C THR A 2 -33.36 34.51 -50.44
N SER A 3 -33.79 33.58 -49.59
CA SER A 3 -33.48 33.53 -48.16
C SER A 3 -32.08 32.96 -47.91
N PRO A 4 -31.43 33.36 -46.80
CA PRO A 4 -30.48 32.53 -46.07
C PRO A 4 -31.03 32.20 -44.66
N GLY A 5 -30.88 31.01 -44.08
CA GLY A 5 -30.08 29.86 -44.53
C GLY A 5 -28.92 29.53 -43.58
N MET A 6 -29.17 29.46 -42.27
CA MET A 6 -28.15 29.08 -41.28
C MET A 6 -28.47 27.74 -40.60
N ARG A 7 -27.72 26.70 -41.01
CA ARG A 7 -27.62 25.42 -40.29
C ARG A 7 -26.33 25.44 -39.46
N GLY A 8 -26.39 25.01 -38.20
CA GLY A 8 -25.22 24.86 -37.34
C GLY A 8 -25.45 23.80 -36.28
N GLY A 9 -24.99 22.57 -36.52
CA GLY A 9 -25.30 21.42 -35.67
C GLY A 9 -24.48 21.35 -34.38
N LYS A 10 -25.13 21.10 -33.25
CA LYS A 10 -24.46 20.76 -31.99
C LYS A 10 -24.05 19.29 -32.00
N ARG A 11 -22.78 18.99 -32.25
CA ARG A 11 -22.19 17.67 -31.95
C ARG A 11 -21.67 17.67 -30.52
N THR A 12 -22.37 16.97 -29.63
CA THR A 12 -21.84 16.62 -28.30
C THR A 12 -20.65 15.68 -28.47
N ARG A 13 -19.53 15.96 -27.80
CA ARG A 13 -18.39 15.03 -27.67
C ARG A 13 -18.56 14.25 -26.37
N PRO A 14 -18.34 12.91 -26.36
CA PRO A 14 -18.28 12.16 -25.11
C PRO A 14 -17.00 12.51 -24.34
N LEU A 15 -17.13 12.70 -23.02
CA LEU A 15 -15.99 12.81 -22.10
C LEU A 15 -15.44 11.41 -21.83
N GLY A 16 -14.19 11.14 -22.25
CA GLY A 16 -13.59 9.81 -22.08
C GLY A 16 -12.40 9.53 -23.00
N SER A 17 -11.35 10.35 -22.93
CA SER A 17 -10.06 10.02 -23.57
C SER A 17 -8.89 10.74 -22.90
N LEU A 18 -8.51 10.26 -21.72
CA LEU A 18 -7.20 10.55 -21.13
C LEU A 18 -6.20 9.54 -21.69
N ARG A 19 -5.56 9.90 -22.81
CA ARG A 19 -4.35 9.19 -23.26
C ARG A 19 -3.17 9.69 -22.42
N HIS A 20 -2.66 8.86 -21.52
CA HIS A 20 -1.34 9.08 -20.94
C HIS A 20 -0.28 8.92 -22.04
N MET A 21 0.39 10.02 -22.37
CA MET A 21 1.64 10.00 -23.11
C MET A 21 2.76 9.81 -22.08
N ILE A 22 3.27 8.59 -21.96
CA ILE A 22 4.52 8.29 -21.24
C ILE A 22 5.52 7.85 -22.31
N ALA A 23 6.66 8.53 -22.36
CA ALA A 23 7.74 8.18 -23.29
C ALA A 23 8.38 6.84 -22.87
N PRO A 24 8.83 6.00 -23.82
CA PRO A 24 9.56 4.79 -23.48
C PRO A 24 11.02 5.15 -23.14
N ASP A 25 11.38 5.05 -21.87
CA ASP A 25 12.79 5.00 -21.45
C ASP A 25 13.26 3.54 -21.38
N ASP A 26 14.37 3.26 -22.05
CA ASP A 26 14.82 1.89 -22.35
C ASP A 26 15.62 1.28 -21.18
N THR A 27 14.94 0.93 -20.09
CA THR A 27 15.52 0.11 -19.01
C THR A 27 14.78 -1.21 -18.84
N LYS A 28 15.36 -2.29 -19.39
CA LYS A 28 14.87 -3.67 -19.20
C LYS A 28 15.10 -4.15 -17.77
N VAL A 29 14.18 -3.82 -16.87
CA VAL A 29 14.06 -4.52 -15.57
C VAL A 29 13.23 -5.78 -15.78
N GLN A 30 13.85 -6.95 -15.71
CA GLN A 30 13.14 -8.23 -15.72
C GLN A 30 12.44 -8.45 -14.37
N ILE A 31 11.17 -8.06 -14.29
CA ILE A 31 10.30 -8.41 -13.17
C ILE A 31 9.80 -9.86 -13.39
N PRO A 32 9.98 -10.79 -12.43
CA PRO A 32 9.45 -12.15 -12.54
C PRO A 32 7.92 -12.14 -12.63
N LYS A 33 7.36 -12.84 -13.64
CA LYS A 33 5.91 -13.01 -13.78
C LYS A 33 5.39 -13.99 -12.72
N LEU A 34 4.85 -13.47 -11.62
CA LEU A 34 3.99 -14.25 -10.74
C LEU A 34 2.62 -14.42 -11.40
N SER A 35 2.33 -15.64 -11.86
CA SER A 35 1.04 -16.02 -12.42
C SER A 35 0.00 -16.21 -11.31
N ILE A 36 -0.66 -15.12 -10.90
CA ILE A 36 -1.83 -15.21 -10.03
C ILE A 36 -3.03 -15.61 -10.89
N SER A 37 -3.49 -16.85 -10.73
CA SER A 37 -4.75 -17.33 -11.30
C SER A 37 -5.84 -17.24 -10.23
N PRO A 38 -6.96 -16.55 -10.46
CA PRO A 38 -8.06 -16.54 -9.52
C PRO A 38 -8.84 -17.86 -9.65
N LYS A 39 -8.97 -18.60 -8.55
CA LYS A 39 -9.99 -19.64 -8.42
C LYS A 39 -10.73 -19.47 -7.11
N ASN A 40 -12.05 -19.44 -7.26
CA ASN A 40 -13.10 -19.23 -6.28
C ASN A 40 -12.81 -19.78 -4.87
N GLU A 41 -13.17 -18.97 -3.89
CA GLU A 41 -13.53 -19.42 -2.56
C GLU A 41 -14.87 -20.19 -2.65
N GLU A 42 -14.83 -21.50 -2.47
CA GLU A 42 -15.95 -22.27 -1.89
C GLU A 42 -15.39 -23.19 -0.82
N GLU A 43 -16.22 -23.47 0.18
CA GLU A 43 -15.82 -24.07 1.45
C GLU A 43 -15.30 -25.51 1.28
N GLU A 44 -14.10 -25.79 1.81
CA GLU A 44 -13.77 -27.15 2.21
C GLU A 44 -12.88 -27.16 3.46
N LYS A 45 -13.44 -27.66 4.56
CA LYS A 45 -12.69 -27.92 5.82
C LYS A 45 -11.70 -29.06 5.61
N LYS A 46 -10.58 -28.77 4.95
CA LYS A 46 -9.44 -29.70 4.87
C LYS A 46 -8.66 -29.68 6.17
N GLU A 47 -9.08 -30.61 7.04
CA GLU A 47 -8.25 -31.28 8.03
C GLU A 47 -6.78 -31.32 7.56
N ILE A 48 -5.93 -30.47 8.14
CA ILE A 48 -4.48 -30.50 7.90
C ILE A 48 -3.97 -31.77 8.59
N ARG A 49 -4.05 -32.89 7.86
CA ARG A 49 -3.31 -34.09 8.20
C ARG A 49 -1.83 -33.73 8.10
N LEU A 50 -1.21 -33.50 9.25
CA LEU A 50 0.24 -33.53 9.35
C LEU A 50 0.71 -34.80 8.64
N ALA A 51 1.52 -34.62 7.61
CA ALA A 51 2.31 -35.69 7.04
C ALA A 51 3.41 -36.05 8.05
N GLY A 52 3.00 -36.69 9.14
CA GLY A 52 3.91 -37.29 10.09
C GLY A 52 4.79 -38.27 9.34
N VAL A 53 6.10 -38.14 9.51
CA VAL A 53 7.06 -39.10 8.98
C VAL A 53 6.72 -40.45 9.58
N GLN A 54 6.05 -41.30 8.80
CA GLN A 54 5.82 -42.69 9.14
C GLN A 54 7.17 -43.40 9.07
N GLY A 55 7.92 -43.32 10.17
CA GLY A 55 9.09 -44.13 10.37
C GLY A 55 8.65 -45.59 10.29
N ASN A 56 9.06 -46.28 9.23
CA ASN A 56 9.01 -47.73 9.19
C ASN A 56 9.87 -48.24 10.34
N ALA A 57 9.24 -48.55 11.47
CA ALA A 57 9.88 -49.25 12.57
C ALA A 57 10.40 -50.57 12.00
N MET A 58 11.71 -50.66 11.79
CA MET A 58 12.32 -51.90 11.36
C MET A 58 12.01 -52.95 12.41
N ALA A 59 11.22 -53.95 12.02
CA ALA A 59 10.94 -55.09 12.86
C ALA A 59 12.27 -55.81 13.13
N VAL A 60 12.86 -55.54 14.30
CA VAL A 60 14.01 -56.27 14.81
C VAL A 60 13.58 -57.73 14.89
N PRO A 61 14.24 -58.67 14.18
CA PRO A 61 13.89 -60.08 14.29
C PRO A 61 13.99 -60.50 15.75
N PRO A 62 13.03 -61.29 16.27
CA PRO A 62 13.15 -61.80 17.64
C PRO A 62 14.48 -62.53 17.78
N PRO A 63 15.24 -62.31 18.87
CA PRO A 63 16.49 -63.01 19.08
C PRO A 63 16.21 -64.50 19.04
N LYS A 64 16.88 -65.23 18.16
CA LYS A 64 16.85 -66.70 18.21
C LYS A 64 17.40 -67.10 19.56
N GLU A 65 16.55 -67.68 20.39
CA GLU A 65 16.94 -68.36 21.62
C GLU A 65 17.82 -69.55 21.22
N THR A 66 19.13 -69.31 21.08
CA THR A 66 20.11 -70.37 21.17
C THR A 66 20.03 -70.91 22.59
N SER A 67 19.45 -72.10 22.69
CA SER A 67 19.30 -72.84 23.94
C SER A 67 20.62 -72.88 24.69
N ARG A 68 20.63 -72.13 25.79
CA ARG A 68 21.71 -72.03 26.77
C ARG A 68 21.96 -73.42 27.34
N ILE A 69 22.91 -74.15 26.76
CA ILE A 69 23.48 -75.33 27.40
C ILE A 69 24.18 -74.81 28.66
N GLU A 70 23.58 -75.08 29.82
CA GLU A 70 24.18 -74.80 31.11
C GLU A 70 25.41 -75.69 31.30
N GLU A 71 26.58 -75.19 30.87
CA GLU A 71 27.86 -75.79 31.24
C GLU A 71 28.12 -75.51 32.73
N LYS A 72 27.51 -76.38 33.54
CA LYS A 72 27.55 -76.35 35.00
C LYS A 72 28.99 -76.56 35.48
N ARG A 73 29.65 -75.46 35.84
CA ARG A 73 30.99 -75.43 36.43
C ARG A 73 31.14 -76.52 37.49
N ARG A 74 32.11 -77.44 37.28
CA ARG A 74 32.76 -78.13 38.40
C ARG A 74 33.58 -77.11 39.19
N PRO A 75 33.55 -77.23 40.53
CA PRO A 75 34.81 -77.22 41.26
C PRO A 75 34.96 -78.44 42.19
N THR A 76 36.21 -78.77 42.49
CA THR A 76 36.68 -79.62 43.61
C THR A 76 36.14 -81.05 43.77
N PRO A 77 36.97 -82.10 43.55
CA PRO A 77 36.76 -83.40 44.17
C PRO A 77 37.22 -83.39 45.64
N GLY A 78 36.27 -83.45 46.56
CA GLY A 78 36.54 -83.53 48.00
C GLY A 78 36.67 -84.97 48.51
N THR A 79 37.86 -85.30 49.02
CA THR A 79 38.15 -86.18 50.17
C THR A 79 37.08 -87.17 50.68
N GLN A 80 37.24 -88.45 50.33
CA GLN A 80 36.96 -89.64 51.17
C GLN A 80 38.04 -90.67 50.80
N ARG A 81 39.08 -90.98 51.60
CA ARG A 81 39.16 -91.53 52.97
C ARG A 81 38.64 -92.98 53.09
N GLU A 82 39.52 -93.94 52.75
CA GLU A 82 39.71 -95.30 53.33
C GLU A 82 38.52 -96.31 53.42
N PRO A 83 38.73 -97.66 53.46
CA PRO A 83 39.86 -98.33 54.13
C PRO A 83 40.50 -99.60 53.50
N ILE A 84 41.61 -100.01 54.13
CA ILE A 84 42.39 -101.25 54.00
C ILE A 84 41.86 -102.26 55.05
N PRO A 85 41.52 -103.54 54.76
CA PRO A 85 42.51 -104.64 54.54
C PRO A 85 41.96 -105.80 53.64
N PRO A 86 42.47 -107.07 53.62
CA PRO A 86 43.73 -107.63 54.13
C PRO A 86 44.58 -108.46 53.14
N LYS A 87 45.78 -108.77 53.64
CA LYS A 87 46.71 -109.84 53.22
C LYS A 87 46.02 -111.19 52.95
N SER A 88 46.54 -111.91 51.95
CA SER A 88 46.62 -113.38 51.96
C SER A 88 48.03 -113.79 51.49
N ALA A 89 48.67 -114.67 52.25
CA ALA A 89 50.06 -115.07 52.04
C ALA A 89 50.17 -116.50 51.49
N SER A 90 51.41 -116.92 51.22
CA SER A 90 51.85 -118.33 51.11
C SER A 90 51.43 -119.12 49.87
N ASN A 91 52.39 -119.34 48.98
CA ASN A 91 53.10 -120.63 48.81
C ASN A 91 54.20 -120.40 47.76
N SER A 92 55.50 -120.46 48.05
CA SER A 92 56.25 -121.61 48.56
C SER A 92 56.12 -122.85 47.67
N SER A 93 56.80 -122.85 46.52
CA SER A 93 57.12 -124.06 45.77
C SER A 93 58.51 -123.94 45.15
N THR A 94 59.43 -124.76 45.63
CA THR A 94 60.80 -124.92 45.14
C THR A 94 60.84 -125.60 43.77
N SER A 95 61.85 -125.25 42.95
CA SER A 95 62.77 -126.17 42.24
C SER A 95 63.08 -125.75 40.81
N ALA A 96 64.27 -126.14 40.35
CA ALA A 96 64.76 -126.10 38.97
C ALA A 96 64.62 -124.76 38.22
N VAL A 97 65.69 -123.97 38.24
CA VAL A 97 65.94 -122.91 37.25
C VAL A 97 66.07 -123.58 35.87
N SER A 98 64.96 -123.68 35.15
CA SER A 98 64.97 -123.93 33.71
C SER A 98 65.27 -122.61 33.00
N HIS A 99 66.26 -122.64 32.11
CA HIS A 99 66.68 -121.48 31.30
C HIS A 99 65.53 -120.90 30.44
N GLU A 100 64.52 -121.72 30.17
CA GLU A 100 63.39 -121.47 29.27
C GLU A 100 62.30 -120.58 29.90
N ALA A 101 62.10 -120.64 31.22
CA ALA A 101 61.13 -119.79 31.92
C ALA A 101 61.61 -118.33 32.02
N CYS A 102 62.88 -118.14 32.36
CA CYS A 102 63.50 -116.81 32.41
C CYS A 102 63.55 -116.14 31.03
N GLU A 103 63.76 -116.92 29.96
CA GLU A 103 63.72 -116.42 28.58
C GLU A 103 62.30 -115.95 28.17
N LYS A 104 61.26 -116.65 28.63
CA LYS A 104 59.86 -116.27 28.39
C LYS A 104 59.49 -114.97 29.12
N ASP A 105 59.90 -114.83 30.38
CA ASP A 105 59.69 -113.60 31.16
C ASP A 105 60.45 -112.42 30.55
N LEU A 106 61.69 -112.62 30.07
CA LEU A 106 62.46 -111.61 29.34
C LEU A 106 61.76 -111.17 28.05
N LYS A 107 61.22 -112.11 27.26
CA LYS A 107 60.43 -111.82 26.06
C LYS A 107 59.15 -111.05 26.37
N GLU A 108 58.47 -111.38 27.47
CA GLU A 108 57.28 -110.65 27.91
C GLU A 108 57.62 -109.24 28.42
N VAL A 109 58.71 -109.06 29.17
CA VAL A 109 59.20 -107.74 29.61
C VAL A 109 59.58 -106.87 28.41
N LEU A 110 60.28 -107.42 27.41
CA LEU A 110 60.62 -106.70 26.17
C LEU A 110 59.37 -106.34 25.34
N GLY A 111 58.36 -107.21 25.31
CA GLY A 111 57.05 -106.91 24.70
C GLY A 111 56.36 -105.75 25.40
N ARG A 112 56.24 -105.80 26.73
CA ARG A 112 55.67 -104.72 27.55
C ARG A 112 56.47 -103.42 27.42
N GLU A 113 57.80 -103.48 27.33
CA GLU A 113 58.65 -102.30 27.11
C GLU A 113 58.37 -101.67 25.73
N LYS A 114 58.17 -102.49 24.68
CA LYS A 114 57.79 -102.03 23.35
C LYS A 114 56.40 -101.37 23.36
N ASP A 115 55.41 -102.00 23.99
CA ASP A 115 54.05 -101.46 24.12
C ASP A 115 54.05 -100.12 24.88
N LEU A 116 54.84 -100.01 25.96
CA LEU A 116 55.04 -98.76 26.70
C LEU A 116 55.72 -97.68 25.84
N LYS A 117 56.74 -98.03 25.06
CA LYS A 117 57.40 -97.09 24.11
C LYS A 117 56.43 -96.62 23.02
N GLU A 118 55.63 -97.53 22.44
CA GLU A 118 54.58 -97.17 21.47
C GLU A 118 53.52 -96.27 22.09
N ARG A 119 53.11 -96.53 23.33
CA ARG A 119 52.17 -95.69 24.08
C ARG A 119 52.74 -94.31 24.40
N ILE A 120 54.02 -94.21 24.79
CA ILE A 120 54.72 -92.94 24.99
C ILE A 120 54.75 -92.15 23.67
N ALA A 121 55.14 -92.78 22.56
CA ALA A 121 55.18 -92.14 21.24
C ALA A 121 53.78 -91.75 20.72
N GLN A 122 52.72 -92.45 21.13
CA GLN A 122 51.33 -92.04 20.85
C GLN A 122 50.92 -90.83 21.69
N LEU A 123 51.24 -90.82 22.98
CA LEU A 123 50.95 -89.70 23.88
C LEU A 123 51.72 -88.43 23.49
N GLN A 124 53.00 -88.56 23.08
CA GLN A 124 53.79 -87.44 22.55
C GLN A 124 53.13 -86.80 21.33
N ARG A 125 52.74 -87.61 20.33
CA ARG A 125 51.98 -87.13 19.16
C ARG A 125 50.64 -86.48 19.54
N GLN A 126 49.95 -86.98 20.56
CA GLN A 126 48.72 -86.35 21.07
C GLN A 126 49.00 -85.00 21.75
N VAL A 127 50.07 -84.88 22.53
CA VAL A 127 50.50 -83.62 23.15
C VAL A 127 50.90 -82.60 22.09
N GLU A 128 51.66 -82.99 21.06
CA GLU A 128 52.00 -82.14 19.92
C GLU A 128 50.75 -81.64 19.19
N GLN A 129 49.84 -82.54 18.81
CA GLN A 129 48.58 -82.18 18.16
C GLN A 129 47.69 -81.25 19.01
N LEU A 130 47.63 -81.46 20.32
CA LEU A 130 46.91 -80.57 21.23
C LEU A 130 47.60 -79.22 21.35
N THR A 131 48.93 -79.17 21.39
CA THR A 131 49.71 -77.92 21.45
C THR A 131 49.49 -77.08 20.19
N THR A 132 49.54 -77.69 19.00
CA THR A 132 49.22 -76.99 17.74
C THR A 132 47.79 -76.47 17.73
N LYS A 133 46.80 -77.28 18.14
CA LYS A 133 45.39 -76.86 18.21
C LYS A 133 45.11 -75.76 19.25
N VAL A 134 45.90 -75.70 20.33
CA VAL A 134 45.85 -74.59 21.28
C VAL A 134 46.41 -73.33 20.63
N GLY A 135 47.59 -73.39 20.01
CA GLY A 135 48.17 -72.24 19.29
C GLY A 135 47.30 -71.70 18.16
N GLU A 136 46.65 -72.57 17.37
CA GLU A 136 45.67 -72.17 16.35
C GLU A 136 44.47 -71.42 16.97
N LYS A 137 43.94 -71.91 18.09
CA LYS A 137 42.84 -71.26 18.81
C LYS A 137 43.26 -69.93 19.43
N ASP A 138 44.45 -69.85 20.00
CA ASP A 138 44.98 -68.63 20.59
C ASP A 138 45.16 -67.54 19.51
N GLN A 139 45.63 -67.91 18.31
CA GLN A 139 45.66 -66.99 17.15
C GLN A 139 44.26 -66.51 16.74
N VAL A 140 43.26 -67.40 16.69
CA VAL A 140 41.86 -67.02 16.40
C VAL A 140 41.28 -66.11 17.49
N ILE A 141 41.57 -66.37 18.76
CA ILE A 141 41.14 -65.54 19.89
C ILE A 141 41.77 -64.14 19.81
N LEU A 142 43.07 -64.05 19.50
CA LEU A 142 43.76 -62.76 19.33
C LEU A 142 43.21 -61.96 18.14
N ALA A 143 42.95 -62.62 17.01
CA ALA A 143 42.31 -61.99 15.84
C ALA A 143 40.91 -61.47 16.19
N MET A 144 40.05 -62.31 16.78
CA MET A 144 38.70 -61.91 17.21
C MET A 144 38.72 -60.79 18.25
N THR A 145 39.68 -60.78 19.18
CA THR A 145 39.82 -59.71 20.17
C THR A 145 40.19 -58.38 19.49
N THR A 146 41.12 -58.41 18.54
CA THR A 146 41.52 -57.24 17.74
C THR A 146 40.36 -56.70 16.88
N ASP A 147 39.60 -57.61 16.24
CA ASP A 147 38.40 -57.25 15.47
C ASP A 147 37.32 -56.62 16.36
N MET A 148 37.13 -57.13 17.58
CA MET A 148 36.18 -56.54 18.54
C MET A 148 36.63 -55.15 19.01
N GLU A 149 37.90 -54.98 19.40
CA GLU A 149 38.45 -53.68 19.83
C GLU A 149 38.36 -52.62 18.71
N THR A 150 38.70 -52.99 17.47
CA THR A 150 38.57 -52.07 16.32
C THR A 150 37.10 -51.74 16.02
N MET A 151 36.17 -52.67 16.18
CA MET A 151 34.74 -52.41 16.02
C MET A 151 34.19 -51.50 17.13
N GLU A 152 34.61 -51.69 18.39
CA GLU A 152 34.23 -50.83 19.51
C GLU A 152 34.69 -49.37 19.31
N GLU A 153 35.96 -49.16 18.93
CA GLU A 153 36.48 -47.82 18.67
C GLU A 153 35.81 -47.19 17.44
N ASN A 154 35.53 -47.96 16.39
CA ASN A 154 34.75 -47.49 15.23
C ASN A 154 33.33 -47.04 15.61
N TYR A 155 32.62 -47.78 16.48
CA TYR A 155 31.29 -47.38 16.96
C TYR A 155 31.35 -46.16 17.88
N LYS A 156 32.36 -46.07 18.75
CA LYS A 156 32.59 -44.91 19.61
C LYS A 156 32.85 -43.63 18.80
N GLN A 157 33.63 -43.72 17.73
CA GLN A 157 33.85 -42.60 16.79
C GLN A 157 32.58 -42.21 16.04
N LYS A 158 31.77 -43.17 15.58
CA LYS A 158 30.46 -42.89 14.95
C LYS A 158 29.51 -42.19 15.93
N LEU A 159 29.45 -42.66 17.17
CA LEU A 159 28.61 -42.08 18.22
C LEU A 159 29.01 -40.63 18.55
N GLU A 160 30.31 -40.32 18.63
CA GLU A 160 30.74 -38.94 18.92
C GLU A 160 30.56 -38.01 17.71
N LYS A 161 30.75 -38.51 16.49
CA LYS A 161 30.38 -37.79 15.25
C LYS A 161 28.89 -37.44 15.26
N GLU A 162 28.02 -38.40 15.56
CA GLU A 162 26.56 -38.19 15.63
C GLU A 162 26.18 -37.16 16.72
N LYS A 163 26.77 -37.25 17.92
CA LYS A 163 26.56 -36.25 18.98
C LYS A 163 27.07 -34.86 18.63
N SER A 164 28.13 -34.75 17.82
CA SER A 164 28.64 -33.45 17.37
C SER A 164 27.74 -32.85 16.28
N SER A 165 27.29 -33.68 15.33
CA SER A 165 26.30 -33.33 14.30
C SER A 165 24.99 -32.84 14.91
N HIS A 166 24.39 -33.63 15.82
CA HIS A 166 23.16 -33.26 16.51
C HIS A 166 23.30 -31.96 17.32
N ARG A 167 24.48 -31.69 17.91
CA ARG A 167 24.73 -30.41 18.59
C ARG A 167 24.74 -29.25 17.60
N ALA A 168 25.49 -29.36 16.50
CA ALA A 168 25.50 -28.34 15.45
C ALA A 168 24.09 -28.06 14.87
N THR A 169 23.32 -29.10 14.51
CA THR A 169 21.95 -28.93 14.01
C THR A 169 21.01 -28.30 15.04
N ARG A 170 21.23 -28.54 16.34
CA ARG A 170 20.46 -27.89 17.41
C ARG A 170 20.82 -26.41 17.52
N ASP A 171 22.10 -26.08 17.51
CA ASP A 171 22.57 -24.70 17.60
C ASP A 171 22.11 -23.88 16.36
N GLU A 172 22.11 -24.50 15.17
CA GLU A 172 21.53 -23.93 13.93
C GLU A 172 20.01 -23.71 14.04
N LEU A 173 19.28 -24.67 14.61
CA LEU A 173 17.83 -24.55 14.83
C LEU A 173 17.48 -23.44 15.82
N ASP A 174 18.21 -23.36 16.94
CA ASP A 174 18.02 -22.33 17.96
C ASP A 174 18.36 -20.93 17.38
N ALA A 175 19.41 -20.83 16.55
CA ALA A 175 19.75 -19.59 15.82
C ALA A 175 18.66 -19.19 14.79
N ALA A 176 18.11 -20.15 14.04
CA ALA A 176 17.02 -19.90 13.10
C ALA A 176 15.74 -19.46 13.82
N GLN A 177 15.41 -20.04 14.97
CA GLN A 177 14.28 -19.61 15.79
C GLN A 177 14.43 -18.17 16.29
N LEU A 178 15.63 -17.77 16.73
CA LEU A 178 15.92 -16.39 17.12
C LEU A 178 15.77 -15.40 15.95
N GLN A 179 16.22 -15.77 14.75
CA GLN A 179 16.03 -14.96 13.54
C GLN A 179 14.54 -14.79 13.19
N ILE A 180 13.74 -15.86 13.32
CA ILE A 180 12.29 -15.80 13.10
C ILE A 180 11.62 -14.88 14.13
N GLN A 181 11.99 -14.97 15.42
CA GLN A 181 11.44 -14.11 16.48
C GLN A 181 11.77 -12.63 16.26
N GLU A 182 13.02 -12.30 15.91
CA GLU A 182 13.40 -10.92 15.60
C GLU A 182 12.71 -10.41 14.32
N GLY A 183 12.56 -11.25 13.29
CA GLY A 183 11.80 -10.93 12.09
C GLY A 183 10.32 -10.62 12.38
N LEU A 184 9.67 -11.40 13.25
CA LEU A 184 8.29 -11.13 13.71
C LEU A 184 8.21 -9.81 14.48
N ARG A 185 9.18 -9.52 15.36
CA ARG A 185 9.24 -8.25 16.12
C ARG A 185 9.41 -7.03 15.20
N GLN A 186 10.19 -7.17 14.12
CA GLN A 186 10.37 -6.12 13.11
C GLN A 186 9.11 -5.91 12.27
N LEU A 187 8.42 -6.99 11.89
CA LEU A 187 7.13 -6.91 11.20
C LEU A 187 6.06 -6.20 12.06
N GLU A 188 5.93 -6.57 13.33
CA GLU A 188 4.99 -5.92 14.26
C GLU A 188 5.27 -4.42 14.42
N ALA A 189 6.55 -4.04 14.54
CA ALA A 189 6.96 -2.64 14.60
C ALA A 189 6.61 -1.87 13.32
N LEU A 190 6.84 -2.46 12.15
CA LEU A 190 6.51 -1.87 10.84
C LEU A 190 4.99 -1.73 10.64
N GLU A 191 4.20 -2.74 11.03
CA GLU A 191 2.75 -2.69 10.97
C GLU A 191 2.19 -1.59 11.87
N LYS A 192 2.74 -1.43 13.07
CA LYS A 192 2.38 -0.36 13.99
C LYS A 192 2.69 1.03 13.41
N GLU A 193 3.92 1.24 12.93
CA GLU A 193 4.33 2.52 12.32
C GLU A 193 3.48 2.86 11.08
N SER A 194 3.19 1.85 10.24
CA SER A 194 2.31 1.99 9.07
C SER A 194 0.89 2.41 9.47
N ARG A 195 0.33 1.78 10.52
CA ARG A 195 -0.99 2.13 11.07
C ARG A 195 -1.03 3.57 11.59
N GLU A 196 -0.03 3.96 12.38
CA GLU A 196 0.10 5.32 12.92
C GLU A 196 0.20 6.37 11.79
N LYS A 197 0.99 6.11 10.74
CA LYS A 197 1.05 6.97 9.54
C LYS A 197 -0.29 7.07 8.82
N MET A 198 -1.00 5.96 8.64
CA MET A 198 -2.32 5.95 8.01
C MET A 198 -3.36 6.73 8.82
N ASP A 199 -3.33 6.65 10.15
CA ASP A 199 -4.25 7.38 11.01
C ASP A 199 -3.91 8.88 11.08
N LEU A 200 -2.64 9.27 11.03
CA LEU A 200 -2.23 10.68 10.85
C LEU A 200 -2.72 11.24 9.51
N ILE A 201 -2.59 10.49 8.41
CA ILE A 201 -3.09 10.90 7.09
C ILE A 201 -4.62 11.05 7.08
N ARG A 202 -5.34 10.11 7.72
CA ARG A 202 -6.81 10.20 7.88
C ARG A 202 -7.21 11.43 8.70
N LEU A 203 -6.50 11.72 9.78
CA LEU A 203 -6.75 12.88 10.63
C LEU A 203 -6.54 14.19 9.84
N ASP A 204 -5.47 14.28 9.06
CA ASP A 204 -5.17 15.48 8.27
C ASP A 204 -6.20 15.70 7.15
N PHE A 205 -6.59 14.65 6.40
CA PHE A 205 -7.68 14.77 5.42
C PHE A 205 -9.01 15.16 6.06
N THR A 206 -9.33 14.61 7.25
CA THR A 206 -10.54 14.97 7.98
C THR A 206 -10.51 16.46 8.39
N ARG A 207 -9.35 16.94 8.86
CA ARG A 207 -9.12 18.35 9.19
C ARG A 207 -9.30 19.25 7.98
N GLN A 208 -8.64 18.95 6.85
CA GLN A 208 -8.76 19.72 5.61
C GLN A 208 -10.21 19.77 5.08
N LEU A 209 -10.96 18.65 5.17
CA LEU A 209 -12.37 18.61 4.77
C LEU A 209 -13.27 19.48 5.67
N ASN A 210 -12.99 19.54 6.98
CA ASN A 210 -13.70 20.41 7.91
C ASN A 210 -13.36 21.89 7.66
N GLU A 211 -12.08 22.23 7.50
CA GLU A 211 -11.63 23.60 7.15
C GLU A 211 -12.29 24.10 5.86
N LEU A 212 -12.38 23.25 4.82
CA LEU A 212 -13.06 23.57 3.57
C LEU A 212 -14.59 23.70 3.70
N ARG A 213 -15.21 22.93 4.61
CA ARG A 213 -16.65 23.05 4.90
C ARG A 213 -16.94 24.36 5.61
N GLU A 214 -16.21 24.67 6.68
CA GLU A 214 -16.35 25.91 7.44
C GLU A 214 -16.12 27.16 6.56
N ALA A 215 -15.12 27.12 5.68
CA ALA A 215 -14.87 28.20 4.71
C ALA A 215 -16.05 28.41 3.75
N LYS A 216 -16.69 27.33 3.27
CA LYS A 216 -17.86 27.40 2.40
C LYS A 216 -19.11 27.88 3.12
N ASP A 217 -19.38 27.35 4.31
CA ASP A 217 -20.54 27.76 5.10
C ASP A 217 -20.46 29.24 5.48
N LYS A 218 -19.25 29.74 5.77
CA LYS A 218 -18.97 31.17 5.94
C LYS A 218 -19.20 31.99 4.67
N GLU A 219 -18.76 31.52 3.50
CA GLU A 219 -19.02 32.23 2.24
C GLU A 219 -20.52 32.31 1.93
N ILE A 220 -21.27 31.23 2.19
CA ILE A 220 -22.74 31.20 2.03
C ILE A 220 -23.38 32.22 2.97
N ALA A 221 -23.02 32.22 4.26
CA ALA A 221 -23.53 33.18 5.24
C ALA A 221 -23.23 34.65 4.85
N ASP A 222 -22.02 34.94 4.37
CA ASP A 222 -21.64 36.28 3.88
C ASP A 222 -22.45 36.70 2.64
N ARG A 223 -22.76 35.76 1.74
CA ARG A 223 -23.57 36.01 0.54
C ARG A 223 -25.04 36.24 0.90
N ASP A 224 -25.60 35.43 1.79
CA ASP A 224 -26.97 35.60 2.28
C ASP A 224 -27.14 36.91 3.06
N GLN A 225 -26.14 37.30 3.86
CA GLN A 225 -26.14 38.59 4.55
C GLN A 225 -26.13 39.76 3.55
N LYS A 226 -25.29 39.71 2.51
CA LYS A 226 -25.27 40.73 1.43
C LYS A 226 -26.59 40.79 0.68
N LEU A 227 -27.17 39.63 0.35
CA LEU A 227 -28.43 39.51 -0.36
C LEU A 227 -29.61 40.04 0.48
N ASN A 228 -29.62 39.79 1.79
CA ASN A 228 -30.61 40.36 2.71
C ASN A 228 -30.46 41.87 2.89
N ARG A 229 -29.24 42.42 2.95
CA ARG A 229 -29.01 43.87 2.94
C ARG A 229 -29.56 44.52 1.65
N LEU A 230 -29.30 43.92 0.49
CA LEU A 230 -29.81 44.41 -0.79
C LEU A 230 -31.35 44.35 -0.86
N LYS A 231 -31.95 43.24 -0.40
CA LYS A 231 -33.42 43.12 -0.27
C LYS A 231 -34.01 44.24 0.61
N MET A 232 -33.38 44.54 1.75
CA MET A 232 -33.84 45.60 2.65
C MET A 232 -33.76 46.97 1.95
N GLN A 233 -32.61 47.29 1.35
CA GLN A 233 -32.42 48.54 0.59
C GLN A 233 -33.43 48.70 -0.55
N MET A 234 -33.75 47.61 -1.27
CA MET A 234 -34.79 47.63 -2.30
C MET A 234 -36.19 47.84 -1.71
N ALA A 235 -36.51 47.20 -0.59
CA ALA A 235 -37.79 47.39 0.09
C ALA A 235 -37.96 48.83 0.61
N ASP A 236 -36.91 49.41 1.21
CA ASP A 236 -36.88 50.79 1.68
C ASP A 236 -37.01 51.79 0.54
N ALA A 237 -36.27 51.59 -0.56
CA ALA A 237 -36.34 52.44 -1.75
C ALA A 237 -37.73 52.40 -2.42
N LEU A 238 -38.34 51.21 -2.54
CA LEU A 238 -39.69 51.05 -3.07
C LEU A 238 -40.75 51.67 -2.16
N LYS A 239 -40.62 51.51 -0.83
CA LYS A 239 -41.53 52.10 0.15
C LYS A 239 -41.45 53.63 0.15
N GLY A 240 -40.23 54.19 0.13
CA GLY A 240 -40.00 55.62 0.04
C GLY A 240 -40.59 56.23 -1.25
N ASN A 241 -40.25 55.65 -2.40
CA ASN A 241 -40.78 56.11 -3.69
C ASN A 241 -42.31 55.98 -3.77
N SER A 242 -42.89 54.87 -3.26
CA SER A 242 -44.34 54.69 -3.22
C SER A 242 -45.04 55.74 -2.35
N TRP A 243 -44.43 56.14 -1.23
CA TRP A 243 -45.01 57.15 -0.34
C TRP A 243 -44.87 58.57 -0.90
N GLU A 244 -43.69 58.94 -1.38
CA GLU A 244 -43.44 60.24 -2.02
C GLU A 244 -44.30 60.44 -3.26
N ARG A 245 -44.43 59.41 -4.11
CA ARG A 245 -45.33 59.43 -5.27
C ARG A 245 -46.81 59.55 -4.87
N GLN A 246 -47.22 58.91 -3.79
CA GLN A 246 -48.58 59.06 -3.26
C GLN A 246 -48.84 60.51 -2.81
N GLN A 247 -47.88 61.12 -2.09
CA GLN A 247 -47.96 62.52 -1.69
C GLN A 247 -48.03 63.47 -2.91
N GLN A 248 -47.19 63.26 -3.93
CA GLN A 248 -47.22 64.05 -5.17
C GLN A 248 -48.57 63.93 -5.90
N LEU A 249 -49.19 62.75 -5.91
CA LEU A 249 -50.54 62.57 -6.48
C LEU A 249 -51.60 63.31 -5.66
N GLU A 250 -51.51 63.32 -4.33
CA GLU A 250 -52.41 64.07 -3.45
C GLU A 250 -52.27 65.59 -3.63
N GLU A 251 -51.05 66.10 -3.77
CA GLU A 251 -50.75 67.51 -4.03
C GLU A 251 -51.28 67.95 -5.41
N LEU A 252 -50.99 67.20 -6.48
CA LEU A 252 -51.54 67.46 -7.81
C LEU A 252 -53.07 67.41 -7.83
N THR A 253 -53.69 66.51 -7.05
CA THR A 253 -55.15 66.44 -6.94
C THR A 253 -55.73 67.69 -6.26
N LYS A 254 -55.06 68.21 -5.21
CA LYS A 254 -55.45 69.46 -4.54
C LYS A 254 -55.31 70.68 -5.46
N ASP A 255 -54.22 70.76 -6.23
CA ASP A 255 -54.00 71.86 -7.17
C ASP A 255 -54.97 71.81 -8.37
N LEU A 256 -55.29 70.61 -8.88
CA LEU A 256 -56.36 70.44 -9.87
C LEU A 256 -57.72 70.91 -9.34
N ALA A 257 -58.05 70.58 -8.08
CA ALA A 257 -59.28 71.08 -7.45
C ALA A 257 -59.28 72.62 -7.34
N ARG A 258 -58.18 73.24 -6.91
CA ARG A 258 -58.05 74.71 -6.86
C ARG A 258 -58.19 75.36 -8.23
N ILE A 259 -57.53 74.82 -9.26
CA ILE A 259 -57.62 75.33 -10.64
C ILE A 259 -59.04 75.16 -11.20
N GLN A 260 -59.74 74.06 -10.85
CA GLN A 260 -61.14 73.86 -11.21
C GLN A 260 -62.04 74.93 -10.58
N GLU A 261 -61.87 75.21 -9.28
CA GLU A 261 -62.59 76.28 -8.56
C GLU A 261 -62.31 77.67 -9.15
N GLU A 262 -61.06 77.98 -9.48
CA GLU A 262 -60.68 79.22 -10.16
C GLU A 262 -61.29 79.32 -11.56
N CYS A 263 -61.29 78.22 -12.33
CA CYS A 263 -61.92 78.16 -13.65
C CYS A 263 -63.44 78.35 -13.56
N ASP A 264 -64.11 77.80 -12.54
CA ASP A 264 -65.54 77.96 -12.34
C ASP A 264 -65.92 79.34 -11.81
N MET A 265 -65.06 79.95 -10.97
CA MET A 265 -65.15 81.36 -10.60
C MET A 265 -65.00 82.28 -11.82
N LEU A 266 -63.99 82.04 -12.68
CA LEU A 266 -63.77 82.80 -13.90
C LEU A 266 -64.88 82.60 -14.92
N ARG A 267 -65.38 81.37 -15.12
CA ARG A 267 -66.57 81.10 -15.96
C ARG A 267 -67.81 81.83 -15.43
N SER A 268 -67.98 81.89 -14.11
CA SER A 268 -69.09 82.62 -13.49
C SER A 268 -68.96 84.14 -13.69
N LYS A 269 -67.76 84.72 -13.48
CA LYS A 269 -67.46 86.13 -13.78
C LYS A 269 -67.66 86.45 -15.26
N LEU A 270 -67.20 85.58 -16.17
CA LEU A 270 -67.30 85.80 -17.61
C LEU A 270 -68.74 85.69 -18.10
N LYS A 271 -69.56 84.76 -17.55
CA LYS A 271 -71.02 84.73 -17.77
C LYS A 271 -71.74 85.98 -17.25
N ALA A 272 -71.24 86.60 -16.17
CA ALA A 272 -71.80 87.86 -15.68
C ALA A 272 -71.45 89.04 -16.60
N LEU A 273 -70.21 89.12 -17.08
CA LEU A 273 -69.75 90.17 -18.01
C LEU A 273 -70.33 90.02 -19.43
N SER A 274 -70.46 88.79 -19.94
CA SER A 274 -70.97 88.53 -21.29
C SER A 274 -72.46 88.81 -21.47
N LYS A 275 -73.22 88.94 -20.37
CA LYS A 275 -74.61 89.42 -20.39
C LYS A 275 -74.73 90.93 -20.64
N GLY A 276 -73.61 91.68 -20.67
CA GLY A 276 -73.62 93.15 -20.68
C GLY A 276 -73.34 93.87 -22.00
N LYS A 277 -72.74 93.24 -23.03
CA LYS A 277 -72.41 93.91 -24.30
C LYS A 277 -72.47 92.98 -25.53
N PRO A 278 -73.03 93.42 -26.67
CA PRO A 278 -72.96 92.68 -27.93
C PRO A 278 -71.57 92.73 -28.56
N GLN A 279 -71.25 91.73 -29.37
CA GLN A 279 -70.02 91.70 -30.18
C GLN A 279 -70.00 92.86 -31.18
N GLY A 280 -69.04 93.77 -31.02
CA GLY A 280 -68.78 94.88 -31.95
C GLY A 280 -67.35 95.37 -31.77
N GLN A 281 -66.64 95.53 -32.88
CA GLN A 281 -65.20 95.80 -32.99
C GLN A 281 -64.64 96.74 -31.90
N CYS A 282 -63.78 96.20 -31.04
CA CYS A 282 -63.00 96.98 -30.08
C CYS A 282 -61.90 97.78 -30.82
N GLY A 283 -61.85 99.09 -30.62
CA GLY A 283 -60.86 99.97 -31.27
C GLY A 283 -59.40 99.58 -31.00
N ASN A 284 -59.10 99.10 -29.80
CA ASN A 284 -57.76 98.59 -29.45
C ASN A 284 -57.32 97.41 -30.34
N CYS A 285 -58.26 96.60 -30.86
CA CYS A 285 -57.90 95.48 -31.73
C CYS A 285 -57.33 95.97 -33.07
N ALA A 286 -57.93 96.99 -33.68
CA ALA A 286 -57.42 97.60 -34.92
C ALA A 286 -56.06 98.29 -34.70
N GLU A 287 -55.90 98.98 -33.57
CA GLU A 287 -54.64 99.65 -33.24
C GLU A 287 -53.50 98.64 -32.94
N SER A 288 -53.83 97.54 -32.24
CA SER A 288 -52.88 96.48 -31.93
C SER A 288 -52.41 95.72 -33.19
N ALA A 289 -53.29 95.51 -34.17
CA ALA A 289 -52.94 94.93 -35.47
C ALA A 289 -51.94 95.82 -36.22
N SER A 290 -52.19 97.14 -36.29
CA SER A 290 -51.27 98.09 -36.94
C SER A 290 -49.89 98.15 -36.25
N ARG A 291 -49.83 98.03 -34.91
CA ARG A 291 -48.55 97.94 -34.19
C ARG A 291 -47.83 96.62 -34.43
N ALA A 292 -48.55 95.50 -34.48
CA ALA A 292 -47.96 94.20 -34.79
C ALA A 292 -47.35 94.16 -36.20
N GLU A 293 -48.02 94.75 -37.19
CA GLU A 293 -47.53 94.83 -38.57
C GLU A 293 -46.26 95.69 -38.69
N LYS A 294 -46.21 96.87 -38.01
CA LYS A 294 -45.01 97.70 -37.93
C LYS A 294 -43.84 96.96 -37.27
N LEU A 295 -44.08 96.27 -36.16
CA LEU A 295 -43.05 95.45 -35.49
C LEU A 295 -42.55 94.31 -36.37
N ALA A 296 -43.42 93.66 -37.16
CA ALA A 296 -43.03 92.60 -38.09
C ALA A 296 -42.09 93.11 -39.20
N VAL A 297 -42.27 94.34 -39.68
CA VAL A 297 -41.33 94.99 -40.62
C VAL A 297 -39.97 95.23 -39.94
N THR A 298 -39.95 95.86 -38.76
CA THR A 298 -38.70 96.16 -38.04
C THR A 298 -37.94 94.90 -37.62
N VAL A 299 -38.64 93.79 -37.31
CA VAL A 299 -37.98 92.50 -37.05
C VAL A 299 -37.29 91.96 -38.31
N LYS A 300 -37.95 92.01 -39.48
CA LYS A 300 -37.33 91.58 -40.76
C LYS A 300 -36.10 92.42 -41.12
N GLU A 301 -36.14 93.74 -40.90
CA GLU A 301 -35.00 94.63 -41.11
C GLU A 301 -33.82 94.25 -40.21
N ARG A 302 -34.08 93.99 -38.91
CA ARG A 302 -33.05 93.54 -37.97
C ARG A 302 -32.51 92.14 -38.31
N GLU A 303 -33.34 91.22 -38.78
CA GLU A 303 -32.89 89.91 -39.25
C GLU A 303 -31.97 90.00 -40.48
N MET A 304 -32.21 90.94 -41.40
CA MET A 304 -31.30 91.21 -42.52
C MET A 304 -29.96 91.77 -42.02
N ALA A 305 -29.99 92.79 -41.15
CA ALA A 305 -28.76 93.34 -40.56
C ALA A 305 -27.94 92.28 -39.78
N ILE A 306 -28.61 91.36 -39.06
CA ILE A 306 -27.95 90.23 -38.38
C ILE A 306 -27.30 89.26 -39.39
N LYS A 307 -27.93 89.00 -40.55
CA LYS A 307 -27.34 88.16 -41.61
C LYS A 307 -26.12 88.83 -42.26
N GLU A 308 -26.17 90.13 -42.47
CA GLU A 308 -25.03 90.91 -42.99
C GLU A 308 -23.85 90.91 -42.00
N LEU A 309 -24.12 91.17 -40.71
CA LEU A 309 -23.12 91.10 -39.64
C LEU A 309 -22.49 89.70 -39.52
N LYS A 310 -23.29 88.62 -39.52
CA LYS A 310 -22.76 87.25 -39.53
C LYS A 310 -21.87 86.98 -40.74
N THR A 311 -22.26 87.48 -41.91
CA THR A 311 -21.47 87.37 -43.14
C THR A 311 -20.13 88.13 -43.05
N LEU A 312 -20.12 89.27 -42.36
CA LEU A 312 -18.91 90.07 -42.13
C LEU A 312 -17.98 89.39 -41.10
N CYS A 313 -18.52 88.87 -39.98
CA CYS A 313 -17.74 88.11 -39.01
C CYS A 313 -17.06 86.89 -39.65
N ALA A 314 -17.77 86.10 -40.46
CA ALA A 314 -17.20 84.96 -41.18
C ALA A 314 -16.07 85.36 -42.16
N LYS A 315 -16.12 86.57 -42.74
CA LYS A 315 -15.01 87.12 -43.54
C LYS A 315 -13.80 87.45 -42.68
N PHE A 316 -13.99 88.08 -41.51
CA PHE A 316 -12.90 88.39 -40.59
C PHE A 316 -12.27 87.13 -39.98
N GLU A 317 -13.05 86.14 -39.58
CA GLU A 317 -12.56 84.82 -39.12
C GLU A 317 -11.69 84.14 -40.20
N LYS A 318 -12.12 84.21 -41.47
CA LYS A 318 -11.33 83.70 -42.59
C LYS A 318 -10.04 84.49 -42.83
N GLN A 319 -10.05 85.81 -42.64
CA GLN A 319 -8.85 86.65 -42.76
C GLN A 319 -7.86 86.38 -41.62
N LEU A 320 -8.34 86.25 -40.37
CA LEU A 320 -7.51 85.93 -39.21
C LEU A 320 -6.87 84.55 -39.35
N SER A 321 -7.64 83.52 -39.68
CA SER A 321 -7.09 82.17 -39.91
C SER A 321 -6.09 82.11 -41.09
N GLN A 322 -6.27 82.94 -42.13
CA GLN A 322 -5.26 83.11 -43.18
C GLN A 322 -4.00 83.81 -42.66
N GLN A 323 -4.15 84.83 -41.81
CA GLN A 323 -3.02 85.51 -41.16
C GLN A 323 -2.24 84.57 -40.24
N ASP A 324 -2.92 83.73 -39.45
CA ASP A 324 -2.30 82.72 -38.59
C ASP A 324 -1.48 81.69 -39.40
N VAL A 325 -2.01 81.23 -40.53
CA VAL A 325 -1.28 80.34 -41.45
C VAL A 325 -0.06 81.02 -42.05
N LEU A 326 -0.15 82.29 -42.46
CA LEU A 326 0.98 83.06 -42.97
C LEU A 326 2.03 83.33 -41.89
N LEU A 327 1.63 83.64 -40.67
CA LEU A 327 2.53 83.81 -39.52
C LEU A 327 3.24 82.50 -39.17
N LYS A 328 2.55 81.37 -39.23
CA LYS A 328 3.14 80.04 -39.04
C LYS A 328 4.16 79.71 -40.13
N GLN A 329 3.80 79.87 -41.41
CA GLN A 329 4.72 79.70 -42.54
C GLN A 329 5.94 80.62 -42.45
N TRP A 330 5.75 81.87 -42.00
CA TRP A 330 6.84 82.81 -41.78
C TRP A 330 7.76 82.36 -40.65
N ALA A 331 7.23 81.92 -39.52
CA ALA A 331 8.01 81.40 -38.40
C ALA A 331 8.79 80.12 -38.76
N ASP A 332 8.14 79.18 -39.47
CA ASP A 332 8.77 77.98 -40.03
C ASP A 332 9.93 78.37 -40.98
N SER A 333 9.74 79.38 -41.84
CA SER A 333 10.80 79.91 -42.74
C SER A 333 11.98 80.59 -42.01
N LYS A 334 11.79 80.97 -40.74
CA LYS A 334 12.82 81.55 -39.86
C LYS A 334 13.38 80.56 -38.83
N GLY A 335 12.98 79.29 -38.89
CA GLY A 335 13.43 78.25 -37.96
C GLY A 335 12.90 78.42 -36.54
N HIS A 336 11.85 79.23 -36.35
CA HIS A 336 11.19 79.41 -35.05
C HIS A 336 10.02 78.43 -34.94
N LYS A 337 10.21 77.35 -34.17
CA LYS A 337 9.12 76.44 -33.82
C LYS A 337 8.13 77.16 -32.88
N ILE A 338 7.02 77.63 -33.45
CA ILE A 338 5.84 78.00 -32.65
C ILE A 338 5.19 76.70 -32.17
N ALA A 339 5.08 76.55 -30.85
CA ALA A 339 4.43 75.41 -30.19
C ALA A 339 2.90 75.53 -30.26
#